data_AF-A0A537QXC8-F1
#
_entry.id   AF-A0A537QXC8-F1
#
_cell.length_a   1.000
_cell.length_b   1.000
_cell.length_c   1.000
_cell.angle_alpha   90.00
_cell.angle_beta   90.00
_cell.angle_gamma   90.00
#
_symmetry.space_group_name_H-M   'P 1'
#
loop_
_entity.id
_entity.type
_entity.pdbx_description
1 polymer ?
#
loop_
_entity_poly.entity_id
_entity_poly.type
_entity_poly.pdbx_seq_one_letter_code
_entity_poly.pdbx_strand_id
1 'polypeptide(L)'
;MDGAHDMGGVAWSEPVQPEPNEPVFHAEWERRAFALTLAMSMPGGWNIDMSRFAREDRPPKDYLSKSYYQIWLAGLERLMLERQMISTDEIAAGESLHPAKPVAKRLTPDGVAAMLHRGGPTEREAKRPALFAAGDRVRAKMIHPATHTRLPRYVRGHAG
;
A
#
# COMPACT_ATOMS: atom_id res chain seq x y z
N MET A 1 -7.60 0.91 11.75
CA MET A 1 -8.68 1.15 10.78
C MET A 1 -9.42 -0.15 10.63
N ASP A 2 -10.74 -0.17 10.80
CA ASP A 2 -11.54 -1.38 10.62
C ASP A 2 -12.17 -1.34 9.21
N GLY A 3 -11.31 -1.47 8.20
CA GLY A 3 -11.66 -1.34 6.79
C GLY A 3 -11.88 -2.68 6.09
N ALA A 4 -12.34 -2.60 4.83
CA ALA A 4 -12.62 -3.78 4.00
C ALA A 4 -11.37 -4.60 3.61
N HIS A 5 -10.16 -4.05 3.83
CA HIS A 5 -8.91 -4.76 3.58
C HIS A 5 -8.63 -5.87 4.62
N ASP A 6 -9.22 -5.78 5.81
CA ASP A 6 -9.01 -6.74 6.90
C ASP A 6 -10.03 -7.88 6.82
N MET A 7 -9.78 -8.81 5.90
CA MET A 7 -10.73 -9.85 5.47
C MET A 7 -10.64 -11.17 6.26
N GLY A 8 -9.74 -11.27 7.24
CA GLY A 8 -9.55 -12.52 7.99
C GLY A 8 -10.81 -12.94 8.75
N GLY A 9 -11.30 -14.15 8.50
CA GLY A 9 -12.49 -14.70 9.17
C GLY A 9 -13.84 -14.20 8.63
N VAL A 10 -13.85 -13.49 7.51
CA VAL A 10 -15.09 -13.08 6.85
C VAL A 10 -15.82 -14.30 6.26
N ALA A 11 -17.13 -14.40 6.51
CA ALA A 11 -17.96 -15.53 6.08
C ALA A 11 -18.63 -15.36 4.71
N TRP A 12 -18.64 -14.15 4.14
CA TRP A 12 -19.35 -13.84 2.88
C TRP A 12 -18.48 -13.97 1.62
N SER A 13 -17.26 -14.50 1.74
CA SER A 13 -16.39 -14.70 0.57
C SER A 13 -16.80 -15.93 -0.24
N GLU A 14 -16.88 -15.75 -1.55
CA GLU A 14 -17.05 -16.84 -2.51
C GLU A 14 -15.80 -17.74 -2.58
N PRO A 15 -15.90 -18.95 -3.15
CA PRO A 15 -14.75 -19.80 -3.42
C PRO A 15 -13.67 -19.06 -4.22
N VAL A 16 -12.41 -19.37 -3.93
CA VAL A 16 -11.28 -18.86 -4.71
C VAL A 16 -11.35 -19.47 -6.12
N GLN A 17 -11.32 -18.61 -7.14
CA GLN A 17 -11.35 -18.99 -8.55
C GLN A 17 -10.06 -18.52 -9.25
N PRO A 18 -9.00 -19.34 -9.29
CA PRO A 18 -7.78 -19.00 -9.99
C PRO A 18 -7.99 -18.96 -11.51
N GLU A 19 -7.43 -17.95 -12.18
CA GLU A 19 -7.42 -17.89 -13.64
C GLU A 19 -6.34 -18.85 -14.20
N PRO A 20 -6.71 -19.81 -15.08
CA PRO A 20 -5.72 -20.65 -15.74
C PRO A 20 -4.79 -19.81 -16.64
N ASN A 21 -3.47 -19.93 -16.44
CA ASN A 21 -2.46 -19.18 -17.19
C ASN A 21 -2.58 -17.65 -17.06
N GLU A 22 -2.94 -17.17 -15.87
CA GLU A 22 -3.04 -15.74 -15.56
C GLU A 22 -1.78 -14.97 -16.03
N PRO A 23 -1.94 -13.93 -16.86
CA PRO A 23 -0.82 -13.09 -17.28
C PRO A 23 -0.32 -12.23 -16.12
N VAL A 24 0.94 -11.77 -16.19
CA VAL A 24 1.49 -10.85 -15.17
C VAL A 24 0.72 -9.52 -15.10
N PHE A 25 0.21 -9.08 -16.25
CA PHE A 25 -0.65 -7.91 -16.39
C PHE A 25 -1.77 -8.24 -17.38
N HIS A 26 -3.02 -8.02 -16.99
CA HIS A 26 -4.20 -8.22 -17.85
C HIS A 26 -4.35 -7.11 -18.89
N ALA A 27 -3.73 -5.94 -18.65
CA ALA A 27 -3.75 -4.82 -19.58
C ALA A 27 -2.50 -3.92 -19.45
N GLU A 28 -2.17 -3.19 -20.52
CA GLU A 28 -1.02 -2.26 -20.55
C GLU A 28 -1.07 -1.19 -19.43
N TRP A 29 -2.26 -0.77 -19.02
CA TRP A 29 -2.40 0.22 -17.96
C TRP A 29 -1.96 -0.32 -16.59
N GLU A 30 -2.07 -1.62 -16.35
CA GLU A 30 -1.65 -2.25 -15.09
C GLU A 30 -0.13 -2.22 -14.94
N ARG A 31 0.57 -2.55 -16.04
CA ARG A 31 2.03 -2.40 -16.14
C ARG A 31 2.47 -0.96 -15.86
N ARG A 32 1.74 0.02 -16.39
CA ARG A 32 2.01 1.45 -16.12
C ARG A 32 1.73 1.83 -14.67
N ALA A 33 0.62 1.39 -14.08
CA ALA A 33 0.27 1.66 -12.69
C ALA A 33 1.34 1.08 -11.72
N PHE A 34 1.80 -0.15 -11.99
CA PHE A 34 2.91 -0.77 -11.28
C PHE A 34 4.20 0.06 -11.40
N ALA A 35 4.61 0.38 -12.64
CA ALA A 35 5.84 1.13 -12.91
C ALA A 35 5.82 2.53 -12.27
N LEU A 36 4.71 3.26 -12.36
CA LEU A 36 4.53 4.57 -11.73
C LEU A 36 4.63 4.48 -10.21
N THR A 37 3.96 3.49 -9.59
CA THR A 37 4.03 3.30 -8.14
C THR A 37 5.46 3.06 -7.68
N LEU A 38 6.23 2.24 -8.40
CA LEU A 38 7.64 1.99 -8.09
C LEU A 38 8.52 3.22 -8.33
N ALA A 39 8.34 3.92 -9.45
CA ALA A 39 9.10 5.13 -9.77
C ALA A 39 8.91 6.22 -8.71
N MET A 40 7.71 6.31 -8.15
CA MET A 40 7.36 7.27 -7.12
C MET A 40 7.91 6.93 -5.72
N SER A 41 8.51 5.75 -5.51
CA SER A 41 9.21 5.42 -4.26
C SER A 41 10.40 6.35 -3.96
N MET A 42 11.00 6.95 -4.99
CA MET A 42 12.15 7.85 -4.88
C MET A 42 11.75 9.31 -4.58
N PRO A 43 10.88 9.97 -5.38
CA PRO A 43 10.45 11.34 -5.12
C PRO A 43 9.32 11.46 -4.10
N GLY A 44 8.58 10.37 -3.83
CA GLY A 44 7.29 10.43 -3.14
C GLY A 44 7.36 10.91 -1.70
N GLY A 45 8.45 10.65 -0.97
CA GLY A 45 8.51 11.07 0.44
C GLY A 45 7.43 10.39 1.29
N TRP A 46 7.18 9.11 1.03
CA TRP A 46 6.35 8.23 1.85
C TRP A 46 7.03 6.86 1.97
N ASN A 47 6.69 6.13 3.03
CA ASN A 47 7.13 4.74 3.19
C ASN A 47 6.01 3.75 2.79
N ILE A 48 6.33 2.46 2.83
CA ILE A 48 5.39 1.40 2.44
C ILE A 48 4.13 1.35 3.32
N ASP A 49 4.23 1.72 4.60
CA ASP A 49 3.10 1.69 5.53
C ASP A 49 2.11 2.83 5.24
N MET A 50 2.61 4.00 4.87
CA MET A 50 1.78 5.09 4.33
C MET A 50 1.12 4.68 3.02
N SER A 51 1.83 3.96 2.13
CA SER A 51 1.24 3.43 0.91
C SER A 51 0.13 2.42 1.17
N ARG A 52 0.29 1.53 2.15
CA ARG A 52 -0.77 0.61 2.58
C ARG A 52 -1.97 1.39 3.11
N PHE A 53 -1.73 2.33 4.01
CA PHE A 53 -2.80 3.15 4.57
C PHE A 53 -3.59 3.89 3.48
N ALA A 54 -2.93 4.53 2.51
CA ALA A 54 -3.59 5.24 1.41
C ALA A 54 -4.43 4.33 0.49
N ARG A 55 -4.12 3.04 0.43
CA ARG A 55 -4.90 2.02 -0.29
C ARG A 55 -6.07 1.52 0.55
N GLU A 56 -5.83 1.29 1.83
CA GLU A 56 -6.75 0.67 2.80
C GLU A 56 -7.83 1.63 3.32
N ASP A 57 -7.50 2.93 3.47
CA ASP A 57 -8.34 3.98 4.05
C ASP A 57 -9.37 4.49 3.03
N ARG A 58 -10.38 3.64 2.77
CA ARG A 58 -11.42 3.85 1.76
C ARG A 58 -12.77 3.30 2.23
N PRO A 59 -13.88 3.85 1.74
CA PRO A 59 -15.20 3.24 1.91
C PRO A 59 -15.19 1.78 1.41
N PRO A 60 -15.84 0.83 2.12
CA PRO A 60 -15.81 -0.59 1.75
C PRO A 60 -16.23 -0.88 0.30
N LYS A 61 -17.27 -0.20 -0.18
CA LYS A 61 -17.75 -0.32 -1.56
C LYS A 61 -16.71 0.16 -2.58
N ASP A 62 -15.93 1.19 -2.26
CA ASP A 62 -14.86 1.69 -3.13
C ASP A 62 -13.69 0.71 -3.17
N TYR A 63 -13.31 0.15 -2.02
CA TYR A 63 -12.20 -0.82 -1.94
C TYR A 63 -12.52 -2.11 -2.70
N LEU A 64 -13.68 -2.71 -2.43
CA LEU A 64 -14.07 -4.01 -2.99
C LEU A 64 -14.44 -3.95 -4.48
N SER A 65 -14.71 -2.76 -5.03
CA SER A 65 -15.02 -2.60 -6.46
C SER A 65 -13.79 -2.41 -7.34
N LYS A 66 -12.60 -2.21 -6.76
CA LYS A 66 -11.36 -1.98 -7.51
C LYS A 66 -10.60 -3.28 -7.75
N SER A 67 -10.08 -3.43 -8.96
CA SER A 67 -9.05 -4.43 -9.26
C SER A 67 -7.76 -4.11 -8.50
N TYR A 68 -6.84 -5.07 -8.46
CA TYR A 68 -5.59 -4.96 -7.71
C TYR A 68 -4.82 -3.68 -8.04
N TYR A 69 -4.57 -3.42 -9.33
CA TYR A 69 -3.82 -2.23 -9.75
C TYR A 69 -4.63 -0.93 -9.70
N GLN A 70 -5.96 -0.99 -9.72
CA GLN A 70 -6.80 0.18 -9.44
C GLN A 70 -6.66 0.64 -7.98
N ILE A 71 -6.57 -0.29 -7.02
CA ILE A 71 -6.31 0.07 -5.61
C ILE A 71 -4.93 0.73 -5.46
N TRP A 72 -3.92 0.22 -6.16
CA TRP A 72 -2.58 0.81 -6.15
C TRP A 72 -2.57 2.23 -6.70
N LEU A 73 -3.18 2.44 -7.87
CA LEU A 73 -3.25 3.74 -8.51
C LEU A 73 -4.00 4.75 -7.65
N ALA A 74 -5.14 4.37 -7.07
CA ALA A 74 -5.90 5.25 -6.21
C ALA A 74 -5.14 5.64 -4.94
N GLY A 75 -4.33 4.73 -4.37
CA GLY A 75 -3.45 5.03 -3.25
C GLY A 75 -2.31 5.98 -3.64
N LEU A 76 -1.73 5.79 -4.82
CA LEU A 76 -0.68 6.67 -5.36
C LEU A 76 -1.21 8.08 -5.61
N GLU A 77 -2.36 8.21 -6.26
CA GLU A 77 -3.02 9.48 -6.54
C GLU A 77 -3.22 10.30 -5.26
N ARG A 78 -3.79 9.70 -4.21
CA ARG A 78 -3.94 10.33 -2.90
C ARG A 78 -2.62 10.83 -2.34
N LEU A 79 -1.58 10.00 -2.33
CA LEU A 79 -0.27 10.36 -1.78
C LEU A 79 0.38 11.52 -2.53
N MET A 80 0.22 11.56 -3.85
CA MET A 80 0.72 12.64 -4.71
C MET A 80 -0.07 13.94 -4.50
N LEU A 81 -1.40 13.87 -4.40
CA LEU A 81 -2.26 15.01 -4.08
C LEU A 81 -1.94 15.62 -2.70
N GLU A 82 -1.85 14.79 -1.65
CA GLU A 82 -1.49 15.22 -0.29
C GLU A 82 -0.14 15.95 -0.23
N ARG A 83 0.74 15.70 -1.21
CA ARG A 83 2.08 16.31 -1.30
C ARG A 83 2.19 17.37 -2.37
N GLN A 84 1.07 17.73 -3.01
CA GLN A 84 1.01 18.73 -4.06
C GLN A 84 1.98 18.41 -5.22
N MET A 85 2.11 17.13 -5.55
CA MET A 85 2.90 16.66 -6.69
C MET A 85 2.08 16.63 -7.98
N ILE A 86 0.76 16.52 -7.84
CA ILE A 86 -0.27 16.65 -8.87
C ILE A 86 -1.42 17.45 -8.27
N SER A 87 -2.28 18.02 -9.12
CA SER A 87 -3.52 18.67 -8.71
C SER A 87 -4.77 17.98 -9.25
N THR A 88 -5.93 18.31 -8.69
CA THR A 88 -7.21 17.69 -9.09
C THR A 88 -7.63 18.07 -10.50
N ASP A 89 -7.30 19.26 -10.97
CA ASP A 89 -7.56 19.71 -12.33
C ASP A 89 -6.65 19.04 -13.36
N GLU A 90 -5.39 18.73 -13.02
CA GLU A 90 -4.52 17.90 -13.86
C GLU A 90 -5.06 16.48 -14.04
N ILE A 91 -5.58 15.88 -12.97
CA ILE A 91 -6.22 14.55 -13.04
C ILE A 91 -7.48 14.61 -13.92
N ALA A 92 -8.31 15.65 -13.77
CA ALA A 92 -9.51 15.82 -14.57
C ALA A 92 -9.22 16.07 -16.06
N ALA A 93 -8.17 16.83 -16.36
CA ALA A 93 -7.75 17.10 -17.74
C ALA A 93 -6.99 15.92 -18.37
N GLY A 94 -6.36 15.07 -17.55
CA GLY A 94 -5.51 13.98 -18.02
C GLY A 94 -4.14 14.43 -18.54
N GLU A 95 -3.76 15.68 -18.26
CA GLU A 95 -2.49 16.28 -18.66
C GLU A 95 -1.97 17.23 -17.58
N SER A 96 -0.68 17.59 -17.67
CA SER A 96 -0.09 18.55 -16.74
C SER A 96 -0.49 19.97 -17.15
N LEU A 97 -1.05 20.70 -16.20
CA LEU A 97 -1.54 22.07 -16.35
C LEU A 97 -0.66 23.06 -15.60
N HIS A 98 0.06 22.60 -14.58
CA HIS A 98 0.91 23.41 -13.73
C HIS A 98 2.37 22.97 -13.82
N PRO A 99 3.34 23.88 -13.57
CA PRO A 99 4.73 23.49 -13.50
C PRO A 99 4.96 22.39 -12.46
N ALA A 100 5.64 21.31 -12.87
CA ALA A 100 5.92 20.18 -12.00
C ALA A 100 6.73 20.62 -10.76
N LYS A 101 6.28 20.18 -9.58
CA LYS A 101 6.99 20.44 -8.32
C LYS A 101 8.42 19.87 -8.38
N PRO A 102 9.46 20.65 -8.03
CA PRO A 102 10.82 20.13 -7.94
C PRO A 102 10.92 19.00 -6.91
N VAL A 103 11.60 17.91 -7.28
CA VAL A 103 11.84 16.75 -6.42
C VAL A 103 13.33 16.50 -6.29
N ALA A 104 13.78 16.08 -5.10
CA ALA A 104 15.20 15.92 -4.79
C ALA A 104 15.86 14.77 -5.57
N LYS A 105 15.13 13.68 -5.82
CA LYS A 105 15.61 12.49 -6.55
C LYS A 105 14.51 11.93 -7.43
N ARG A 106 14.91 11.39 -8.59
CA ARG A 106 14.04 10.66 -9.53
C ARG A 106 14.65 9.31 -9.83
N LEU A 107 13.81 8.31 -10.05
CA LEU A 107 14.27 7.02 -10.56
C LEU A 107 14.58 7.16 -12.05
N THR A 108 15.83 6.89 -12.44
CA THR A 108 16.25 6.85 -13.84
C THR A 108 16.08 5.43 -14.40
N PRO A 109 15.94 5.26 -15.73
CA PRO A 109 15.85 3.93 -16.35
C PRO A 109 16.98 2.98 -15.91
N ASP A 110 18.23 3.44 -15.94
CA ASP A 110 19.40 2.63 -15.56
C ASP A 110 19.46 2.32 -14.06
N GLY A 111 18.75 3.11 -13.23
CA GLY A 111 18.69 2.92 -11.79
C GLY A 111 17.69 1.86 -11.32
N VAL A 112 16.80 1.38 -12.21
CA VAL A 112 15.70 0.48 -11.84
C VAL A 112 16.22 -0.85 -11.31
N ALA A 113 17.11 -1.52 -12.04
CA ALA A 113 17.62 -2.83 -11.63
C ALA A 113 18.33 -2.76 -10.27
N ALA A 114 19.22 -1.78 -10.08
CA ALA A 114 19.93 -1.58 -8.82
C ALA A 114 18.97 -1.30 -7.64
N MET A 115 17.93 -0.48 -7.86
CA MET A 115 16.92 -0.21 -6.85
C MET A 115 16.17 -1.49 -6.45
N LEU A 116 15.74 -2.29 -7.42
CA LEU A 116 15.00 -3.54 -7.17
C LEU A 116 15.86 -4.58 -6.47
N HIS A 117 17.11 -4.77 -6.89
CA HIS A 117 18.05 -5.69 -6.24
C HIS A 117 18.37 -5.30 -4.80
N ARG A 118 18.50 -4.00 -4.53
CA ARG A 118 18.75 -3.51 -3.17
C ARG A 118 17.55 -3.72 -2.24
N GLY A 119 16.33 -3.63 -2.77
CA GLY A 119 15.10 -3.71 -1.99
C GLY A 119 14.95 -2.58 -0.96
N GLY A 120 14.07 -2.81 0.03
CA GLY A 120 13.75 -1.87 1.10
C GLY A 120 13.78 -2.56 2.47
N PRO A 121 14.96 -2.81 3.08
CA PRO A 121 15.07 -3.50 4.35
C PRO A 121 14.34 -2.74 5.46
N THR A 122 13.48 -3.43 6.19
CA THR A 122 12.71 -2.89 7.31
C THR A 122 13.35 -3.18 8.68
N GLU A 123 14.36 -4.05 8.72
CA GLU A 123 15.11 -4.37 9.93
C GLU A 123 15.83 -3.14 10.48
N ARG A 124 15.78 -2.97 11.80
CA ARG A 124 16.43 -1.87 12.53
C ARG A 124 17.06 -2.44 13.78
N GLU A 125 18.15 -1.81 14.22
CA GLU A 125 18.78 -2.16 15.49
C GLU A 125 17.80 -1.99 16.66
N ALA A 126 17.71 -3.01 17.50
CA ALA A 126 16.85 -2.99 18.67
C ALA A 126 17.42 -2.07 19.75
N LYS A 127 16.67 -1.03 20.13
CA LYS A 127 17.08 -0.08 21.19
C LYS A 127 16.93 -0.63 22.61
N ARG A 128 16.31 -1.79 22.77
CA ARG A 128 15.99 -2.42 24.05
C ARG A 128 15.80 -3.93 23.86
N PRO A 129 16.05 -4.75 24.90
CA PRO A 129 15.78 -6.18 24.84
C PRO A 129 14.33 -6.51 24.47
N ALA A 130 14.12 -7.66 23.84
CA ALA A 130 12.79 -8.18 23.57
C ALA A 130 12.03 -8.41 24.90
N LEU A 131 10.74 -8.10 24.90
CA LEU A 131 9.89 -8.26 26.09
C LEU A 131 9.33 -9.68 26.25
N PHE A 132 9.42 -10.49 25.21
CA PHE A 132 8.83 -11.83 25.14
C PHE A 132 9.86 -12.81 24.57
N ALA A 133 9.71 -14.08 24.93
CA ALA A 133 10.46 -15.21 24.40
C ALA A 133 9.51 -16.23 23.75
N ALA A 134 10.08 -17.16 22.96
CA ALA A 134 9.31 -18.27 22.41
C ALA A 134 8.72 -19.13 23.54
N GLY A 135 7.42 -19.40 23.49
CA GLY A 135 6.68 -20.14 24.51
C GLY A 135 5.91 -19.25 25.50
N ASP A 136 6.14 -17.93 25.50
CA ASP A 136 5.35 -17.01 26.31
C ASP A 136 3.91 -16.92 25.82
N ARG A 137 2.96 -16.97 26.77
CA ARG A 137 1.55 -16.72 26.47
C ARG A 137 1.27 -15.23 26.47
N VAL A 138 0.85 -14.70 25.34
CA VAL A 138 0.57 -13.27 25.15
C VAL A 138 -0.89 -13.04 24.81
N ARG A 139 -1.35 -11.79 24.98
CA ARG A 139 -2.68 -11.37 24.53
C ARG A 139 -2.56 -10.23 23.53
N ALA A 140 -3.13 -10.41 22.35
CA ALA A 140 -3.25 -9.33 21.37
C ALA A 140 -4.10 -8.19 21.96
N LYS A 141 -3.65 -6.95 21.77
CA LYS A 141 -4.35 -5.78 22.30
C LYS A 141 -5.77 -5.67 21.73
N MET A 142 -6.72 -5.26 22.56
CA MET A 142 -8.07 -4.89 22.12
C MET A 142 -8.08 -3.41 21.71
N ILE A 143 -7.77 -3.12 20.45
CA ILE A 143 -7.65 -1.74 19.95
C ILE A 143 -8.40 -1.56 18.61
N HIS A 144 -8.92 -0.35 18.39
CA HIS A 144 -9.61 0.06 17.17
C HIS A 144 -9.11 1.43 16.68
N PRO A 145 -7.82 1.56 16.32
CA PRO A 145 -7.30 2.84 15.88
C PRO A 145 -7.98 3.28 14.58
N ALA A 146 -8.18 4.57 14.36
CA ALA A 146 -8.55 5.09 13.03
C ALA A 146 -7.39 4.99 12.02
N THR A 147 -6.15 4.94 12.53
CA THR A 147 -4.92 4.91 11.73
C THR A 147 -4.53 3.51 11.25
N HIS A 148 -3.47 3.44 10.44
CA HIS A 148 -2.86 2.19 10.01
C HIS A 148 -2.41 1.33 11.21
N THR A 149 -2.67 0.03 11.12
CA THR A 149 -2.22 -0.99 12.07
C THR A 149 -2.05 -2.31 11.32
N ARG A 150 -1.22 -3.20 11.86
CA ARG A 150 -1.02 -4.56 11.35
C ARG A 150 -1.65 -5.62 12.25
N LEU A 151 -2.58 -5.22 13.13
CA LEU A 151 -3.32 -6.13 14.02
C LEU A 151 -4.72 -6.45 13.44
N PRO A 152 -4.90 -7.61 12.78
CA PRO A 152 -6.18 -8.03 12.21
C PRO A 152 -7.27 -8.11 13.28
N ARG A 153 -8.52 -7.83 12.91
CA ARG A 153 -9.66 -7.87 13.82
C ARG A 153 -9.84 -9.23 14.49
N TYR A 154 -9.72 -10.32 13.73
CA TYR A 154 -10.00 -11.67 14.22
C TYR A 154 -9.03 -12.17 15.31
N VAL A 155 -7.89 -11.51 15.53
CA VAL A 155 -6.96 -11.86 16.60
C VAL A 155 -7.04 -10.94 17.83
N ARG A 156 -7.75 -9.82 17.75
CA ARG A 156 -7.77 -8.83 18.84
C ARG A 156 -8.39 -9.41 20.10
N GLY A 157 -7.75 -9.20 21.25
CA GLY A 157 -8.20 -9.73 22.53
C GLY A 157 -7.96 -11.23 22.72
N HIS A 158 -7.57 -11.99 21.68
CA HIS A 158 -7.22 -13.40 21.80
C HIS A 158 -5.87 -13.58 22.51
N ALA A 159 -5.75 -14.69 23.23
CA ALA A 159 -4.51 -15.11 23.86
C ALA A 159 -3.98 -16.38 23.19
N GLY A 160 -2.66 -16.49 23.06
CA GLY A 160 -1.96 -17.60 22.43
C GLY A 160 -0.47 -17.53 22.69
#